data_AF-A0AAD5QP95-F1
#
_entry.id   AF-A0AAD5QP95-F1
#
_cell.length_a   1.000
_cell.length_b   1.000
_cell.length_c   1.000
_cell.angle_alpha   90.00
_cell.angle_beta   90.00
_cell.angle_gamma   90.00
#
_symmetry.space_group_name_H-M   'P 1'
#
loop_
_entity.id
_entity.type
_entity.pdbx_description
1 polymer ?
#
loop_
_entity_poly.entity_id
_entity_poly.type
_entity_poly.pdbx_seq_one_letter_code
_entity_poly.pdbx_strand_id
1 'polypeptide(L)'
;MGDSIMWRNGKYCRVESDCTIFPNSRCEDGLCVRPKEQPDSGASQICGSNGGMTDAVRNAFLDMHNFYRSVVATGRAVDKIDKRAPKAAAMPKLKYSCELEQSAAYHAGFCQFSHSQGNSVGENLYIVYTPGFDKRVIAEMATEGWFEELEDYGVGRANILTQQLFNRPGQIGHYTQLVWQGTRYVGCGIRDCYSSTLVVCQYKNAGNRFGNKIYEIGQPCSKCAAEEQCSPAEGLCIGQLSVCEKLWHVRKCSTMTGATSYQCFPFTSNQRRKMMLGWTPYASATHACSEDYAHDILGLAGDAVKDRVQHQGDNQCQVSDGQLWRLAAAERELRNDLVPLFSGREQIIHYKADLPNVVDHFIF
;
A
#
# COMPACT_ATOMS: atom_id res chain seq x y z
N MET A 1 25.94 -24.81 0.60
CA MET A 1 24.67 -25.55 0.71
C MET A 1 24.56 -25.93 2.17
N GLY A 2 23.79 -25.15 2.95
CA GLY A 2 23.52 -25.49 4.34
C GLY A 2 22.46 -26.59 4.42
N ASP A 3 22.45 -27.32 5.52
CA ASP A 3 21.47 -28.38 5.78
C ASP A 3 20.04 -27.84 5.59
N SER A 4 19.34 -28.32 4.56
CA SER A 4 17.94 -27.96 4.34
C SER A 4 17.09 -28.65 5.40
N ILE A 5 16.45 -27.85 6.26
CA ILE A 5 15.52 -28.34 7.26
C ILE A 5 14.26 -28.85 6.53
N MET A 6 14.00 -30.15 6.57
CA MET A 6 12.82 -30.74 5.88
C MET A 6 11.49 -30.29 6.52
N TRP A 7 11.46 -30.12 7.83
CA TRP A 7 10.35 -29.55 8.58
C TRP A 7 10.86 -28.93 9.87
N ARG A 8 10.17 -27.89 10.36
CA ARG A 8 10.50 -27.26 11.63
C ARG A 8 9.88 -28.02 12.80
N ASN A 9 10.65 -28.24 13.86
CA ASN A 9 10.13 -28.79 15.11
C ASN A 9 9.22 -27.77 15.76
N GLY A 10 7.94 -28.11 15.96
CA GLY A 10 6.95 -27.20 16.52
C GLY A 10 5.65 -27.91 16.84
N LYS A 11 4.68 -27.16 17.37
CA LYS A 11 3.31 -27.65 17.50
C LYS A 11 2.65 -27.59 16.12
N TYR A 12 1.87 -28.61 15.80
CA TYR A 12 0.97 -28.60 14.66
C TYR A 12 -0.04 -27.45 14.77
N CYS A 13 -0.58 -26.99 13.63
CA CYS A 13 -1.54 -25.89 13.63
C CYS A 13 -2.81 -26.29 14.39
N ARG A 14 -3.45 -25.34 15.07
CA ARG A 14 -4.77 -25.52 15.69
C ARG A 14 -5.80 -24.58 15.12
N VAL A 15 -5.35 -23.41 14.66
CA VAL A 15 -6.14 -22.38 14.01
C VAL A 15 -5.40 -21.87 12.79
N GLU A 16 -6.13 -21.24 11.87
CA GLU A 16 -5.56 -20.69 10.62
C GLU A 16 -4.40 -19.72 10.87
N SER A 17 -4.47 -18.95 11.97
CA SER A 17 -3.43 -17.98 12.33
C SER A 17 -2.08 -18.60 12.72
N ASP A 18 -2.04 -19.92 12.99
CA ASP A 18 -0.81 -20.67 13.24
C ASP A 18 -0.01 -20.92 11.95
N CYS A 19 -0.65 -20.82 10.79
CA CYS A 19 -0.02 -21.02 9.49
C CYS A 19 0.64 -19.71 9.02
N THR A 20 1.94 -19.58 9.29
CA THR A 20 2.72 -18.36 9.05
C THR A 20 3.63 -18.42 7.82
N ILE A 21 3.51 -19.45 6.99
CA ILE A 21 4.38 -19.66 5.82
C ILE A 21 3.75 -19.07 4.55
N PHE A 22 2.50 -19.46 4.24
CA PHE A 22 1.80 -19.01 3.04
C PHE A 22 0.50 -18.26 3.37
N PRO A 23 0.15 -17.22 2.59
CA PRO A 23 -1.08 -16.46 2.77
C PRO A 23 -2.33 -17.33 2.61
N ASN A 24 -3.38 -16.99 3.37
CA ASN A 24 -4.70 -17.64 3.31
C ASN A 24 -4.68 -19.16 3.55
N SER A 25 -3.63 -19.67 4.19
CA SER A 25 -3.56 -21.07 4.59
C SER A 25 -4.58 -21.37 5.70
N ARG A 26 -5.28 -22.50 5.57
CA ARG A 26 -6.19 -23.02 6.60
C ARG A 26 -5.51 -24.10 7.42
N CYS A 27 -6.01 -24.36 8.62
CA CYS A 27 -5.54 -25.46 9.43
C CYS A 27 -6.54 -26.63 9.34
N GLU A 28 -6.09 -27.76 8.79
CA GLU A 28 -6.88 -29.00 8.68
C GLU A 28 -6.11 -30.13 9.38
N ASP A 29 -6.67 -30.67 10.46
CA ASP A 29 -6.11 -31.80 11.21
C ASP A 29 -4.62 -31.66 11.59
N GLY A 30 -4.20 -30.43 11.92
CA GLY A 30 -2.81 -30.11 12.28
C GLY A 30 -1.89 -29.79 11.11
N LEU A 31 -2.39 -29.81 9.88
CA LEU A 31 -1.65 -29.44 8.68
C LEU A 31 -2.11 -28.07 8.17
N CYS A 32 -1.13 -27.22 7.84
CA CYS A 32 -1.39 -25.99 7.12
C CYS A 32 -1.63 -26.31 5.65
N VAL A 33 -2.85 -26.08 5.18
CA VAL A 33 -3.27 -26.35 3.81
C VAL A 33 -3.45 -25.02 3.08
N ARG A 34 -2.58 -24.76 2.10
CA ARG A 34 -2.71 -23.57 1.26
C ARG A 34 -3.93 -23.68 0.34
N PRO A 35 -4.52 -22.55 -0.10
CA PRO A 35 -5.57 -22.55 -1.10
C PRO A 35 -5.12 -23.24 -2.39
N LYS A 36 -6.07 -23.84 -3.12
CA LYS A 36 -5.77 -24.40 -4.43
C LYS A 36 -5.33 -23.26 -5.35
N GLU A 37 -4.11 -23.38 -5.86
CA GLU A 37 -3.57 -22.41 -6.79
C GLU A 37 -4.40 -22.35 -8.08
N GLN A 38 -4.69 -21.13 -8.51
CA GLN A 38 -5.28 -20.90 -9.83
C GLN A 38 -4.16 -20.93 -10.88
N PRO A 39 -4.38 -21.51 -12.07
CA PRO A 39 -3.39 -21.45 -13.15
C PRO A 39 -3.03 -20.00 -13.51
N ASP A 40 -1.76 -19.74 -13.83
CA ASP A 40 -1.37 -18.44 -14.38
C ASP A 40 -2.00 -18.28 -15.77
N SER A 41 -2.86 -17.27 -15.92
CA SER A 41 -3.53 -16.97 -17.18
C SER A 41 -2.62 -16.26 -18.19
N GLY A 42 -1.37 -15.95 -17.83
CA GLY A 42 -0.46 -15.13 -18.64
C GLY A 42 -0.86 -13.67 -18.71
N ALA A 43 -1.83 -13.22 -17.90
CA ALA A 43 -2.28 -11.84 -17.89
C ALA A 43 -1.17 -10.91 -17.37
N SER A 44 -1.07 -9.72 -17.95
CA SER A 44 -0.12 -8.69 -17.52
C SER A 44 -0.81 -7.32 -17.53
N GLN A 45 -1.92 -7.20 -16.81
CA GLN A 45 -2.72 -5.98 -16.72
C GLN A 45 -2.17 -5.00 -15.68
N ILE A 46 -1.48 -5.48 -14.64
CA ILE A 46 -0.92 -4.61 -13.58
C ILE A 46 0.17 -3.72 -14.16
N CYS A 47 1.10 -4.31 -14.94
CA CYS A 47 2.15 -3.58 -15.64
C CYS A 47 2.14 -3.95 -17.14
N GLY A 48 1.15 -3.45 -17.88
CA GLY A 48 0.94 -3.79 -19.29
C GLY A 48 2.08 -3.43 -20.25
N SER A 49 2.91 -2.45 -19.88
CA SER A 49 4.09 -2.04 -20.67
C SER A 49 5.33 -2.89 -20.40
N ASN A 50 5.34 -3.70 -19.33
CA ASN A 50 6.51 -4.47 -18.91
C ASN A 50 6.42 -5.91 -19.42
N GLY A 51 7.53 -6.42 -19.98
CA GLY A 51 7.62 -7.80 -20.47
C GLY A 51 8.24 -8.76 -19.44
N GLY A 52 7.90 -10.05 -19.54
CA GLY A 52 8.58 -11.14 -18.81
C GLY A 52 8.02 -11.49 -17.43
N MET A 53 7.02 -10.75 -16.96
CA MET A 53 6.29 -10.93 -15.70
C MET A 53 4.78 -10.96 -15.96
N THR A 54 4.06 -11.81 -15.22
CA THR A 54 2.58 -11.89 -15.25
C THR A 54 2.00 -11.34 -13.95
N ASP A 55 0.71 -11.03 -13.95
CA ASP A 55 0.00 -10.55 -12.76
C ASP A 55 0.00 -11.59 -11.64
N ALA A 56 -0.02 -12.89 -11.98
CA ALA A 56 0.10 -13.96 -10.99
C ALA A 56 1.44 -13.90 -10.25
N VAL A 57 2.55 -13.66 -10.96
CA VAL A 57 3.88 -13.53 -10.35
C VAL A 57 3.99 -12.22 -9.54
N ARG A 58 3.47 -11.10 -10.06
CA ARG A 58 3.44 -9.81 -9.34
C ARG A 58 2.67 -9.92 -8.03
N ASN A 59 1.50 -10.54 -8.08
CA ASN A 59 0.67 -10.77 -6.89
C ASN A 59 1.36 -11.71 -5.92
N ALA A 60 2.03 -12.79 -6.38
CA ALA A 60 2.79 -13.65 -5.49
C ALA A 60 3.87 -12.89 -4.70
N PHE A 61 4.63 -12.01 -5.35
CA PHE A 61 5.55 -11.13 -4.63
C PHE A 61 4.79 -10.22 -3.64
N LEU A 62 3.82 -9.44 -4.12
CA LEU A 62 3.15 -8.43 -3.30
C LEU A 62 2.43 -9.05 -2.08
N ASP A 63 1.73 -10.15 -2.30
CA ASP A 63 0.93 -10.84 -1.29
C ASP A 63 1.84 -11.49 -0.25
N MET A 64 2.94 -12.14 -0.67
CA MET A 64 3.91 -12.73 0.27
C MET A 64 4.60 -11.65 1.12
N HIS A 65 4.99 -10.52 0.51
CA HIS A 65 5.57 -9.40 1.27
C HIS A 65 4.60 -8.87 2.32
N ASN A 66 3.35 -8.60 1.92
CA ASN A 66 2.34 -8.07 2.83
C ASN A 66 1.92 -9.09 3.91
N PHE A 67 1.87 -10.37 3.55
CA PHE A 67 1.63 -11.45 4.49
C PHE A 67 2.70 -11.50 5.59
N TYR A 68 3.99 -11.52 5.23
CA TYR A 68 5.07 -11.54 6.21
C TYR A 68 5.15 -10.27 7.05
N ARG A 69 4.87 -9.11 6.45
CA ARG A 69 4.74 -7.86 7.19
C ARG A 69 3.61 -7.93 8.22
N SER A 70 2.49 -8.57 7.89
CA SER A 70 1.39 -8.83 8.83
C SER A 70 1.80 -9.81 9.93
N VAL A 71 2.48 -10.91 9.59
CA VAL A 71 2.99 -11.89 10.55
C VAL A 71 3.92 -11.23 11.58
N VAL A 72 4.81 -10.33 11.13
CA VAL A 72 5.67 -9.54 12.03
C VAL A 72 4.87 -8.52 12.81
N ALA A 73 4.02 -7.73 12.16
CA ALA A 73 3.26 -6.65 12.82
C ALA A 73 2.40 -7.18 13.97
N THR A 74 1.80 -8.36 13.79
CA THR A 74 0.97 -9.03 14.80
C THR A 74 1.76 -9.79 15.86
N GLY A 75 3.11 -9.82 15.77
CA GLY A 75 3.99 -10.50 16.73
C GLY A 75 3.96 -12.03 16.61
N ARG A 76 3.62 -12.55 15.42
CA ARG A 76 3.56 -13.99 15.16
C ARG A 76 4.87 -14.54 14.60
N ALA A 77 5.70 -13.70 13.98
CA ALA A 77 6.99 -14.12 13.40
C ALA A 77 7.93 -14.70 14.47
N VAL A 78 8.55 -15.85 14.17
CA VAL A 78 9.54 -16.50 15.02
C VAL A 78 10.88 -15.81 14.85
N ASP A 79 11.54 -15.47 15.96
CA ASP A 79 12.89 -14.88 15.98
C ASP A 79 13.82 -15.83 16.73
N LYS A 80 14.99 -16.14 16.15
CA LYS A 80 15.98 -17.03 16.77
C LYS A 80 16.43 -16.60 18.16
N ILE A 81 16.49 -15.30 18.41
CA ILE A 81 17.06 -14.69 19.62
C ILE A 81 15.98 -14.48 20.68
N ASP A 82 14.85 -13.85 20.32
CA ASP A 82 13.79 -13.48 21.29
C ASP A 82 12.55 -14.39 21.24
N LYS A 83 12.64 -15.52 20.54
CA LYS A 83 11.55 -16.47 20.22
C LYS A 83 10.49 -15.91 19.28
N ARG A 84 10.09 -14.64 19.44
CA ARG A 84 9.21 -13.91 18.52
C ARG A 84 9.67 -12.49 18.30
N ALA A 85 9.44 -11.98 17.09
CA ALA A 85 9.64 -10.57 16.78
C ALA A 85 8.63 -9.70 17.56
N PRO A 86 9.01 -8.48 17.98
CA PRO A 86 8.08 -7.56 18.62
C PRO A 86 6.98 -7.10 17.65
N LYS A 87 5.80 -6.76 18.19
CA LYS A 87 4.70 -6.21 17.38
C LYS A 87 5.06 -4.84 16.80
N ALA A 88 4.52 -4.52 15.63
CA ALA A 88 4.76 -3.24 14.96
C ALA A 88 3.60 -2.27 15.15
N ALA A 89 3.90 -1.03 15.53
CA ALA A 89 2.91 -0.01 15.80
C ALA A 89 2.23 0.55 14.53
N ALA A 90 2.96 0.55 13.41
CA ALA A 90 2.59 1.29 12.21
C ALA A 90 3.15 0.65 10.93
N MET A 91 3.05 -0.68 10.79
CA MET A 91 3.58 -1.38 9.62
C MET A 91 2.73 -1.10 8.38
N PRO A 92 3.24 -0.44 7.32
CA PRO A 92 2.42 -0.15 6.15
C PRO A 92 2.27 -1.38 5.25
N LYS A 93 1.12 -1.47 4.59
CA LYS A 93 0.85 -2.38 3.46
C LYS A 93 1.55 -1.84 2.21
N LEU A 94 2.40 -2.65 1.59
CA LEU A 94 3.14 -2.28 0.38
C LEU A 94 2.20 -2.25 -0.82
N LYS A 95 2.54 -1.40 -1.78
CA LYS A 95 1.94 -1.35 -3.12
C LYS A 95 2.98 -1.82 -4.15
N TYR A 96 2.51 -2.42 -5.24
CA TYR A 96 3.39 -2.80 -6.35
C TYR A 96 3.74 -1.57 -7.20
N SER A 97 4.97 -1.48 -7.72
CA SER A 97 5.40 -0.41 -8.64
C SER A 97 5.99 -1.00 -9.91
N CYS A 98 5.41 -0.62 -11.04
CA CYS A 98 5.86 -1.06 -12.36
C CYS A 98 7.20 -0.46 -12.75
N GLU A 99 7.55 0.72 -12.23
CA GLU A 99 8.87 1.34 -12.44
C GLU A 99 9.97 0.58 -11.70
N LEU A 100 9.71 0.15 -10.46
CA LEU A 100 10.64 -0.70 -9.71
C LEU A 100 10.79 -2.08 -10.37
N GLU A 101 9.69 -2.67 -10.86
CA GLU A 101 9.75 -3.92 -11.64
C GLU A 101 10.64 -3.75 -12.88
N GLN A 102 10.46 -2.67 -13.64
CA GLN A 102 11.25 -2.44 -14.85
C GLN A 102 12.75 -2.33 -14.53
N SER A 103 13.11 -1.59 -13.47
CA SER A 103 14.50 -1.46 -13.05
C SER A 103 15.08 -2.78 -12.51
N ALA A 104 14.32 -3.51 -11.69
CA ALA A 104 14.71 -4.81 -11.17
C ALA A 104 14.89 -5.86 -12.30
N ALA A 105 13.98 -5.89 -13.28
CA ALA A 105 14.06 -6.77 -14.44
C ALA A 105 15.24 -6.43 -15.35
N TYR A 106 15.53 -5.13 -15.53
CA TYR A 106 16.73 -4.69 -16.24
C TYR A 106 17.99 -5.20 -15.56
N HIS A 107 18.09 -5.06 -14.23
CA HIS A 107 19.24 -5.53 -13.47
C HIS A 107 19.37 -7.07 -13.50
N ALA A 108 18.27 -7.80 -13.31
CA ALA A 108 18.24 -9.25 -13.43
C ALA A 108 18.70 -9.72 -14.83
N GLY A 109 18.50 -8.90 -15.86
CA GLY A 109 18.96 -9.13 -17.24
C GLY A 109 20.47 -9.30 -17.39
N PHE A 110 21.28 -8.75 -16.49
CA PHE A 110 22.74 -8.96 -16.49
C PHE A 110 23.15 -10.37 -16.07
N CYS A 111 22.26 -11.14 -15.46
CA CYS A 111 22.54 -12.50 -14.99
C CYS A 111 23.77 -12.60 -14.06
N GLN A 112 23.98 -11.57 -13.25
CA GLN A 112 25.02 -11.52 -12.23
C GLN A 112 24.36 -11.49 -10.85
N PHE A 113 24.74 -12.42 -9.98
CA PHE A 113 24.26 -12.45 -8.59
C PHE A 113 25.02 -11.41 -7.75
N SER A 114 24.76 -10.14 -8.02
CA SER A 114 25.36 -8.98 -7.37
C SER A 114 24.35 -7.84 -7.32
N HIS A 115 24.46 -6.99 -6.29
CA HIS A 115 23.61 -5.82 -6.17
C HIS A 115 23.84 -4.82 -7.31
N SER A 116 22.79 -4.09 -7.69
CA SER A 116 22.87 -3.00 -8.65
C SER A 116 23.70 -1.83 -8.09
N GLN A 117 24.47 -1.17 -8.96
CA GLN A 117 25.29 -0.01 -8.58
C GLN A 117 24.52 1.30 -8.80
N GLY A 118 24.67 2.26 -7.89
CA GLY A 118 24.19 3.63 -8.08
C GLY A 118 22.68 3.86 -7.92
N ASN A 119 21.91 2.83 -7.54
CA ASN A 119 20.47 2.96 -7.33
C ASN A 119 20.15 3.37 -5.88
N SER A 120 19.29 4.37 -5.70
CA SER A 120 18.84 4.87 -4.38
C SER A 120 17.69 4.07 -3.77
N VAL A 121 17.46 2.85 -4.27
CA VAL A 121 16.40 1.93 -3.84
C VAL A 121 16.99 0.82 -2.97
N GLY A 122 16.17 0.24 -2.10
CA GLY A 122 16.54 -1.01 -1.42
C GLY A 122 16.50 -2.16 -2.43
N GLU A 123 17.21 -3.25 -2.17
CA GLU A 123 17.27 -4.37 -3.10
C GLU A 123 17.49 -5.70 -2.37
N ASN A 124 16.76 -6.74 -2.78
CA ASN A 124 17.03 -8.13 -2.40
C ASN A 124 17.25 -8.97 -3.66
N LEU A 125 18.16 -9.93 -3.57
CA LEU A 125 18.45 -10.89 -4.64
C LEU A 125 18.20 -12.31 -4.17
N TYR A 126 17.75 -13.16 -5.10
CA TYR A 126 17.61 -14.59 -4.89
C TYR A 126 17.98 -15.34 -6.16
N ILE A 127 18.57 -16.53 -6.04
CA ILE A 127 19.01 -17.33 -7.18
C ILE A 127 18.62 -18.79 -7.01
N VAL A 128 18.07 -19.38 -8.08
CA VAL A 128 17.74 -20.81 -8.16
C VAL A 128 18.54 -21.43 -9.29
N TYR A 129 19.14 -22.59 -9.09
CA TYR A 129 19.95 -23.29 -10.11
C TYR A 129 19.11 -24.29 -10.93
N THR A 130 17.87 -23.93 -11.22
CA THR A 130 16.90 -24.77 -11.94
C THR A 130 16.12 -23.87 -12.89
N PRO A 131 16.71 -23.50 -14.04
CA PRO A 131 16.08 -22.57 -14.97
C PRO A 131 14.79 -23.14 -15.56
N GLY A 132 13.82 -22.27 -15.86
CA GLY A 132 12.54 -22.65 -16.44
C GLY A 132 11.52 -23.22 -15.45
N PHE A 133 11.81 -23.13 -14.14
CA PHE A 133 10.82 -23.42 -13.10
C PHE A 133 9.71 -22.35 -13.09
N ASP A 134 8.57 -22.69 -12.51
CA ASP A 134 7.43 -21.77 -12.43
C ASP A 134 7.82 -20.49 -11.70
N LYS A 135 7.70 -19.34 -12.39
CA LYS A 135 8.12 -18.04 -11.88
C LYS A 135 7.32 -17.59 -10.66
N ARG A 136 6.05 -18.01 -10.53
CA ARG A 136 5.24 -17.73 -9.34
C ARG A 136 5.81 -18.48 -8.14
N VAL A 137 6.16 -19.75 -8.32
CA VAL A 137 6.79 -20.54 -7.26
C VAL A 137 8.15 -19.96 -6.87
N ILE A 138 8.95 -19.52 -7.85
CA ILE A 138 10.21 -18.82 -7.57
C ILE A 138 9.98 -17.53 -6.77
N ALA A 139 8.92 -16.77 -7.06
CA ALA A 139 8.58 -15.55 -6.32
C ALA A 139 8.25 -15.85 -4.84
N GLU A 140 7.50 -16.92 -4.59
CA GLU A 140 7.19 -17.41 -3.25
C GLU A 140 8.46 -17.84 -2.52
N MET A 141 9.29 -18.70 -3.14
CA MET A 141 10.55 -19.18 -2.57
C MET A 141 11.53 -18.05 -2.24
N ALA A 142 11.65 -17.06 -3.13
CA ALA A 142 12.54 -15.92 -2.90
C ALA A 142 12.07 -15.09 -1.69
N THR A 143 10.77 -14.81 -1.61
CA THR A 143 10.21 -13.99 -0.54
C THR A 143 10.25 -14.72 0.81
N GLU A 144 9.95 -16.02 0.82
CA GLU A 144 10.10 -16.90 1.98
C GLU A 144 11.56 -16.95 2.45
N GLY A 145 12.50 -17.29 1.56
CA GLY A 145 13.92 -17.39 1.91
C GLY A 145 14.52 -16.09 2.48
N TRP A 146 14.08 -14.93 1.99
CA TRP A 146 14.47 -13.65 2.59
C TRP A 146 13.87 -13.43 3.98
N PHE A 147 12.63 -13.89 4.21
CA PHE A 147 11.97 -13.75 5.50
C PHE A 147 12.54 -14.69 6.57
N GLU A 148 12.90 -15.91 6.18
CA GLU A 148 13.43 -16.96 7.07
C GLU A 148 14.74 -16.57 7.78
N GLU A 149 15.46 -15.56 7.27
CA GLU A 149 16.63 -14.99 7.95
C GLU A 149 16.37 -14.60 9.41
N LEU A 150 15.13 -14.16 9.73
CA LEU A 150 14.74 -13.86 11.10
C LEU A 150 14.77 -15.10 12.00
N GLU A 151 14.30 -16.24 11.51
CA GLU A 151 14.29 -17.49 12.25
C GLU A 151 15.67 -18.17 12.26
N ASP A 152 16.45 -17.96 11.21
CA ASP A 152 17.79 -18.56 11.06
C ASP A 152 18.89 -17.79 11.80
N TYR A 153 18.76 -16.47 11.95
CA TYR A 153 19.83 -15.61 12.50
C TYR A 153 19.34 -14.64 13.59
N GLY A 154 18.06 -14.27 13.57
CA GLY A 154 17.41 -13.43 14.59
C GLY A 154 17.83 -11.97 14.58
N VAL A 155 16.95 -11.11 15.09
CA VAL A 155 17.21 -9.67 15.29
C VAL A 155 17.25 -9.33 16.78
N GLY A 156 16.32 -9.90 17.54
CA GLY A 156 16.16 -9.66 18.97
C GLY A 156 15.25 -8.48 19.32
N ARG A 157 14.91 -8.39 20.61
CA ARG A 157 13.87 -7.50 21.18
C ARG A 157 13.98 -6.03 20.79
N ALA A 158 15.20 -5.51 20.69
CA ALA A 158 15.44 -4.09 20.42
C ALA A 158 14.96 -3.67 19.01
N ASN A 159 14.92 -4.63 18.06
CA ASN A 159 14.50 -4.40 16.67
C ASN A 159 15.31 -3.30 15.96
N ILE A 160 16.59 -3.15 16.30
CA ILE A 160 17.50 -2.15 15.71
C ILE A 160 18.49 -2.85 14.79
N LEU A 161 18.61 -2.37 13.56
CA LEU A 161 19.62 -2.85 12.63
C LEU A 161 20.97 -2.20 12.96
N THR A 162 21.81 -2.88 13.74
CA THR A 162 23.17 -2.43 14.02
C THR A 162 24.16 -3.01 13.01
N GLN A 163 25.32 -2.38 12.85
CA GLN A 163 26.39 -2.93 12.02
C GLN A 163 26.90 -4.27 12.58
N GLN A 164 26.92 -4.42 13.91
CA GLN A 164 27.24 -5.70 14.56
C GLN A 164 26.22 -6.78 14.18
N LEU A 165 24.92 -6.47 14.20
CA LEU A 165 23.86 -7.39 13.81
C LEU A 165 24.02 -7.86 12.36
N PHE A 166 24.32 -6.90 11.46
CA PHE A 166 24.49 -7.13 10.03
C PHE A 166 25.74 -7.93 9.67
N ASN A 167 26.83 -7.77 10.44
CA ASN A 167 28.12 -8.43 10.19
C ASN A 167 28.26 -9.82 10.86
N ARG A 168 27.20 -10.36 11.49
CA ARG A 168 27.23 -11.72 12.03
C ARG A 168 27.30 -12.75 10.89
N PRO A 169 27.79 -13.98 11.15
CA PRO A 169 27.66 -15.07 10.20
C PRO A 169 26.19 -15.29 9.82
N GLY A 170 25.90 -15.27 8.52
CA GLY A 170 24.53 -15.32 7.99
C GLY A 170 24.11 -14.01 7.34
N GLN A 171 22.88 -13.98 6.83
CA GLN A 171 22.29 -12.82 6.19
C GLN A 171 21.07 -12.39 7.00
N ILE A 172 20.91 -11.08 7.24
CA ILE A 172 19.70 -10.53 7.89
C ILE A 172 19.11 -9.34 7.12
N GLY A 173 19.88 -8.83 6.15
CA GLY A 173 19.55 -7.63 5.40
C GLY A 173 18.33 -7.79 4.50
N HIS A 174 18.06 -9.01 4.01
CA HIS A 174 16.91 -9.25 3.15
C HIS A 174 15.62 -9.21 3.97
N TYR A 175 15.61 -9.87 5.14
CA TYR A 175 14.50 -9.79 6.09
C TYR A 175 14.24 -8.35 6.50
N THR A 176 15.27 -7.61 6.93
CA THR A 176 15.06 -6.25 7.45
C THR A 176 14.51 -5.31 6.38
N GLN A 177 14.88 -5.47 5.11
CA GLN A 177 14.32 -4.71 4.01
C GLN A 177 12.85 -5.09 3.75
N LEU A 178 12.53 -6.39 3.75
CA LEU A 178 11.17 -6.90 3.53
C LEU A 178 10.18 -6.32 4.54
N VAL A 179 10.58 -6.22 5.81
CA VAL A 179 9.73 -5.71 6.91
C VAL A 179 10.08 -4.28 7.35
N TRP A 180 10.80 -3.52 6.53
CA TRP A 180 11.15 -2.14 6.87
C TRP A 180 9.90 -1.26 6.92
N GLN A 181 9.69 -0.54 8.03
CA GLN A 181 8.50 0.31 8.19
C GLN A 181 8.48 1.49 7.22
N GLY A 182 9.64 2.02 6.85
CA GLY A 182 9.74 3.17 5.93
C GLY A 182 9.40 2.83 4.48
N THR A 183 9.52 1.57 4.08
CA THR A 183 9.30 1.10 2.71
C THR A 183 7.81 1.13 2.37
N ARG A 184 7.48 1.56 1.15
CA ARG A 184 6.09 1.73 0.69
C ARG A 184 5.77 1.01 -0.61
N TYR A 185 6.78 0.81 -1.46
CA TYR A 185 6.60 0.18 -2.76
C TYR A 185 7.64 -0.91 -2.97
N VAL A 186 7.22 -1.97 -3.66
CA VAL A 186 8.07 -3.05 -4.13
C VAL A 186 7.80 -3.29 -5.61
N GLY A 187 8.83 -3.66 -6.36
CA GLY A 187 8.70 -4.17 -7.72
C GLY A 187 9.82 -5.14 -8.00
N CYS A 188 9.51 -6.24 -8.68
CA CYS A 188 10.41 -7.37 -8.80
C CYS A 188 10.55 -7.85 -10.24
N GLY A 189 11.74 -8.31 -10.60
CA GLY A 189 12.05 -8.91 -11.89
C GLY A 189 12.61 -10.32 -11.73
N ILE A 190 12.19 -11.24 -12.61
CA ILE A 190 12.71 -12.61 -12.68
C ILE A 190 13.29 -12.86 -14.07
N ARG A 191 14.56 -13.25 -14.13
CA ARG A 191 15.27 -13.58 -15.36
C ARG A 191 15.81 -14.99 -15.33
N ASP A 192 15.42 -15.80 -16.31
CA ASP A 192 16.10 -17.06 -16.61
C ASP A 192 17.45 -16.74 -17.28
N CYS A 193 18.50 -17.20 -16.64
CA CYS A 193 19.89 -17.16 -17.06
C CYS A 193 20.31 -18.56 -17.53
N TYR A 194 21.54 -18.71 -18.05
CA TYR A 194 21.96 -19.96 -18.68
C TYR A 194 21.84 -21.20 -17.77
N SER A 195 22.24 -21.09 -16.51
CA SER A 195 22.24 -22.19 -15.53
C SER A 195 21.48 -21.89 -14.25
N SER A 196 20.74 -20.78 -14.23
CA SER A 196 20.04 -20.31 -13.04
C SER A 196 18.88 -19.39 -13.41
N THR A 197 18.00 -19.14 -12.45
CA THR A 197 17.00 -18.07 -12.51
C THR A 197 17.33 -17.05 -11.42
N LEU A 198 17.50 -15.80 -11.82
CA LEU A 198 17.82 -14.68 -10.93
C LEU A 198 16.56 -13.88 -10.64
N VAL A 199 16.31 -13.63 -9.36
CA VAL A 199 15.26 -12.76 -8.84
C VAL A 199 15.90 -11.51 -8.27
N VAL A 200 15.34 -10.36 -8.61
CA VAL A 200 15.67 -9.06 -8.02
C VAL A 200 14.37 -8.42 -7.58
N CYS A 201 14.25 -8.02 -6.32
CA CYS A 201 13.18 -7.14 -5.85
C CYS A 201 13.78 -5.82 -5.39
N GLN A 202 13.22 -4.71 -5.84
CA GLN A 202 13.63 -3.37 -5.45
C GLN A 202 12.54 -2.68 -4.63
N TYR A 203 12.98 -1.81 -3.72
CA TYR A 203 12.14 -1.21 -2.69
C TYR A 203 12.28 0.31 -2.66
N LYS A 204 11.17 1.03 -2.79
CA LYS A 204 11.15 2.50 -2.66
C LYS A 204 10.96 2.92 -1.21
N ASN A 205 11.68 3.98 -0.84
CA ASN A 205 12.06 4.33 0.53
C ASN A 205 12.94 3.23 1.11
N ALA A 206 14.16 3.16 0.58
CA ALA A 206 15.16 2.17 0.93
C ALA A 206 15.32 2.06 2.45
N GLY A 207 15.30 0.82 2.92
CA GLY A 207 15.44 0.47 4.31
C GLY A 207 16.90 0.30 4.71
N ASN A 208 17.14 -0.64 5.62
CA ASN A 208 18.47 -1.07 6.04
C ASN A 208 19.40 0.06 6.50
N ARG A 209 18.84 1.08 7.15
CA ARG A 209 19.62 2.18 7.72
C ARG A 209 20.20 1.76 9.06
N PHE A 210 21.54 1.70 9.14
CA PHE A 210 22.20 1.32 10.38
C PHE A 210 21.88 2.28 11.53
N GLY A 211 21.71 1.70 12.73
CA GLY A 211 21.35 2.43 13.95
C GLY A 211 19.85 2.71 14.08
N ASN A 212 19.06 2.49 13.03
CA ASN A 212 17.61 2.70 13.09
C ASN A 212 16.87 1.42 13.48
N LYS A 213 15.69 1.60 14.07
CA LYS A 213 14.72 0.52 14.20
C LYS A 213 14.24 0.06 12.83
N ILE A 214 14.07 -1.24 12.66
CA ILE A 214 13.50 -1.83 11.44
C ILE A 214 12.03 -1.40 11.29
N TYR A 215 11.31 -1.43 12.41
CA TYR A 215 9.97 -0.86 12.57
C TYR A 215 9.76 -0.38 14.02
N GLU A 216 8.82 0.54 14.20
CA GLU A 216 8.46 1.04 15.51
C GLU A 216 7.67 -0.02 16.28
N ILE A 217 8.11 -0.33 17.50
CA ILE A 217 7.49 -1.34 18.35
C ILE A 217 6.21 -0.76 18.99
N GLY A 218 5.11 -1.50 18.95
CA GLY A 218 3.85 -1.10 19.58
C GLY A 218 2.69 -2.04 19.24
N GLN A 219 1.48 -1.71 19.71
CA GLN A 219 0.31 -2.50 19.32
C GLN A 219 0.00 -2.27 17.83
N PRO A 220 -0.45 -3.31 17.10
CA PRO A 220 -0.79 -3.18 15.69
C PRO A 220 -1.70 -1.98 15.44
N CYS A 221 -1.35 -1.17 14.45
CA CYS A 221 -2.07 0.04 14.06
C CYS A 221 -2.15 1.19 15.09
N SER A 222 -1.50 1.09 16.26
CA SER A 222 -1.58 2.14 17.27
C SER A 222 -0.94 3.47 16.87
N LYS A 223 -0.10 3.45 15.81
CA LYS A 223 0.63 4.63 15.31
C LYS A 223 0.56 4.75 13.77
N CYS A 224 -0.45 4.17 13.11
CA CYS A 224 -0.68 4.50 11.69
C CYS A 224 -0.84 6.02 11.53
N ALA A 225 -0.47 6.57 10.37
CA ALA A 225 -0.65 8.00 10.14
C ALA A 225 -2.15 8.36 10.16
N ALA A 226 -2.48 9.62 10.47
CA ALA A 226 -3.87 10.06 10.69
C ALA A 226 -4.78 9.80 9.47
N GLU A 227 -4.18 9.83 8.28
CA GLU A 227 -4.81 9.61 7.00
C GLU A 227 -4.86 8.13 6.57
N GLU A 228 -4.15 7.23 7.25
CA GLU A 228 -4.09 5.81 6.95
C GLU A 228 -5.20 5.03 7.67
N GLN A 229 -5.78 4.04 6.98
CA GLN A 229 -6.70 3.11 7.62
C GLN A 229 -5.94 1.90 8.16
N CYS A 230 -6.40 1.32 9.27
CA CYS A 230 -5.87 0.04 9.72
C CYS A 230 -6.63 -1.10 9.04
N SER A 231 -5.90 -2.13 8.61
CA SER A 231 -6.44 -3.47 8.36
C SER A 231 -6.38 -4.25 9.68
N PRO A 232 -7.47 -4.39 10.47
CA PRO A 232 -7.36 -4.96 11.82
C PRO A 232 -6.96 -6.43 11.81
N ALA A 233 -7.39 -7.18 10.78
CA ALA A 233 -7.04 -8.58 10.61
C ALA A 233 -5.55 -8.78 10.26
N GLU A 234 -4.95 -7.84 9.52
CA GLU A 234 -3.55 -7.94 9.08
C GLU A 234 -2.59 -7.18 10.03
N GLY A 235 -3.07 -6.20 10.79
CA GLY A 235 -2.23 -5.30 11.58
C GLY A 235 -1.41 -4.32 10.72
N LEU A 236 -1.88 -4.02 9.50
CA LEU A 236 -1.19 -3.17 8.53
C LEU A 236 -1.88 -1.82 8.34
N CYS A 237 -1.10 -0.75 8.21
CA CYS A 237 -1.56 0.56 7.80
C CYS A 237 -1.74 0.60 6.28
N ILE A 238 -2.96 0.84 5.83
CA ILE A 238 -3.33 0.99 4.43
C ILE A 238 -3.26 2.48 4.11
N GLY A 239 -2.29 2.85 3.27
CA GLY A 239 -2.19 4.20 2.69
C GLY A 239 -3.52 4.63 2.08
N GLN A 240 -3.87 5.92 2.17
CA GLN A 240 -5.17 6.45 1.73
C GLN A 240 -5.67 5.78 0.45
N LEU A 241 -6.89 5.26 0.52
CA LEU A 241 -7.73 5.04 -0.65
C LEU A 241 -7.70 6.35 -1.46
N SER A 242 -7.43 6.25 -2.76
CA SER A 242 -7.62 7.37 -3.67
C SER A 242 -9.04 7.94 -3.49
N VAL A 243 -9.24 9.23 -3.81
CA VAL A 243 -10.59 9.83 -3.82
C VAL A 243 -11.56 8.95 -4.62
N CYS A 244 -11.09 8.32 -5.70
CA CYS A 244 -11.83 7.34 -6.49
C CYS A 244 -12.21 6.06 -5.72
N GLU A 245 -11.31 5.49 -4.93
CA GLU A 245 -11.60 4.32 -4.10
C GLU A 245 -12.52 4.65 -2.91
N LYS A 246 -12.41 5.87 -2.34
CA LYS A 246 -13.37 6.40 -1.36
C LYS A 246 -14.77 6.53 -1.96
N LEU A 247 -14.88 6.97 -3.21
CA LEU A 247 -16.14 7.02 -3.96
C LEU A 247 -16.70 5.62 -4.31
N TRP A 248 -15.83 4.62 -4.51
CA TRP A 248 -16.23 3.24 -4.82
C TRP A 248 -16.90 2.51 -3.66
N HIS A 249 -16.62 2.93 -2.42
CA HIS A 249 -17.16 2.33 -1.18
C HIS A 249 -18.47 2.98 -0.72
N VAL A 250 -18.98 3.99 -1.45
CA VAL A 250 -20.27 4.62 -1.17
C VAL A 250 -21.40 3.63 -1.47
N ARG A 251 -22.32 3.43 -0.51
CA ARG A 251 -23.54 2.61 -0.68
C ARG A 251 -24.74 3.53 -0.94
N LYS A 252 -25.71 3.06 -1.72
CA LYS A 252 -27.02 3.72 -1.81
C LYS A 252 -27.90 3.18 -0.70
N CYS A 253 -28.41 4.03 0.17
CA CYS A 253 -29.38 3.65 1.19
C CYS A 253 -30.77 4.16 0.80
N SER A 254 -31.78 3.31 0.94
CA SER A 254 -33.18 3.68 0.71
C SER A 254 -34.05 3.26 1.88
N THR A 255 -35.05 4.08 2.19
CA THR A 255 -36.14 3.74 3.11
C THR A 255 -37.09 2.75 2.45
N MET A 256 -37.37 1.63 3.11
CA MET A 256 -38.53 0.81 2.74
C MET A 256 -39.78 1.52 3.27
N THR A 257 -40.80 1.68 2.42
CA THR A 257 -42.04 2.34 2.79
C THR A 257 -42.69 1.65 4.00
N GLY A 258 -42.76 2.36 5.13
CA GLY A 258 -43.34 1.90 6.39
C GLY A 258 -42.37 1.35 7.43
N ALA A 259 -41.05 1.38 7.21
CA ALA A 259 -40.05 0.90 8.17
C ALA A 259 -39.20 2.04 8.77
N THR A 260 -38.85 1.92 10.06
CA THR A 260 -37.96 2.83 10.82
C THR A 260 -36.46 2.55 10.63
N SER A 261 -36.09 1.66 9.70
CA SER A 261 -34.70 1.30 9.42
C SER A 261 -34.35 1.36 7.93
N TYR A 262 -33.14 1.81 7.62
CA TYR A 262 -32.61 1.93 6.26
C TYR A 262 -31.86 0.65 5.83
N GLN A 263 -32.05 0.22 4.58
CA GLN A 263 -31.20 -0.80 3.96
C GLN A 263 -30.27 -0.16 2.93
N CYS A 264 -28.99 -0.49 3.02
CA CYS A 264 -27.93 0.04 2.16
C CYS A 264 -27.41 -1.04 1.22
N PHE A 265 -27.43 -0.76 -0.08
CA PHE A 265 -27.02 -1.69 -1.13
C PHE A 265 -25.74 -1.19 -1.85
N PRO A 266 -24.86 -2.11 -2.28
CA PRO A 266 -23.75 -1.76 -3.16
C PRO A 266 -24.28 -1.34 -4.54
N PHE A 267 -23.66 -0.34 -5.16
CA PHE A 267 -24.01 0.05 -6.53
C PHE A 267 -23.70 -1.08 -7.52
N THR A 268 -24.55 -1.28 -8.52
CA THR A 268 -24.28 -2.22 -9.62
C THR A 268 -23.15 -1.71 -10.52
N SER A 269 -22.44 -2.60 -11.22
CA SER A 269 -21.34 -2.23 -12.12
C SER A 269 -21.77 -1.20 -13.18
N ASN A 270 -23.02 -1.29 -13.64
CA ASN A 270 -23.57 -0.38 -14.64
C ASN A 270 -23.89 1.01 -14.06
N GLN A 271 -24.33 1.10 -12.79
CA GLN A 271 -24.53 2.37 -12.10
C GLN A 271 -23.20 3.07 -11.82
N ARG A 272 -22.18 2.33 -11.39
CA ARG A 272 -20.82 2.88 -11.21
C ARG A 272 -20.29 3.44 -12.53
N ARG A 273 -20.52 2.74 -13.64
CA ARG A 273 -20.13 3.19 -14.99
C ARG A 273 -20.88 4.45 -15.44
N LYS A 274 -22.19 4.57 -15.14
CA LYS A 274 -22.99 5.76 -15.47
C LYS A 274 -22.58 7.00 -14.68
N MET A 275 -22.21 6.83 -13.41
CA MET A 275 -21.64 7.90 -12.59
C MET A 275 -20.26 8.35 -13.12
N MET A 276 -19.44 7.40 -13.60
CA MET A 276 -18.14 7.70 -14.22
C MET A 276 -18.25 8.37 -15.60
N LEU A 277 -19.42 8.31 -16.24
CA LEU A 277 -19.65 8.85 -17.59
C LEU A 277 -20.55 10.10 -17.60
N GLY A 278 -20.92 10.65 -16.43
CA GLY A 278 -21.68 11.90 -16.33
C GLY A 278 -23.15 11.82 -16.78
N TRP A 279 -23.74 10.63 -16.87
CA TRP A 279 -25.15 10.49 -17.25
C TRP A 279 -26.08 10.56 -16.03
N THR A 280 -26.68 11.73 -15.79
CA THR A 280 -27.92 11.83 -15.01
C THR A 280 -29.13 11.79 -15.96
N PRO A 281 -30.13 10.91 -15.75
CA PRO A 281 -31.48 11.23 -16.18
C PRO A 281 -32.07 12.19 -15.14
N TYR A 282 -32.44 13.38 -15.58
CA TYR A 282 -33.35 14.27 -14.88
C TYR A 282 -34.59 13.49 -14.42
N ALA A 283 -34.81 13.38 -13.11
CA ALA A 283 -36.14 13.19 -12.52
C ALA A 283 -36.11 13.55 -11.03
N SER A 284 -36.70 14.72 -10.75
CA SER A 284 -37.26 15.20 -9.49
C SER A 284 -37.26 14.24 -8.29
N ALA A 285 -36.54 14.62 -7.23
CA ALA A 285 -36.93 14.33 -5.85
C ALA A 285 -36.32 15.40 -4.95
N THR A 286 -36.98 16.55 -4.89
CA THR A 286 -36.99 17.41 -3.71
C THR A 286 -37.45 16.56 -2.54
N HIS A 287 -36.62 16.38 -1.50
CA HIS A 287 -36.97 16.32 -0.08
C HIS A 287 -35.65 16.22 0.70
N ALA A 288 -35.38 17.24 1.49
CA ALA A 288 -34.22 17.38 2.36
C ALA A 288 -34.14 16.22 3.37
N CYS A 289 -32.95 15.68 3.57
CA CYS A 289 -32.58 15.04 4.84
C CYS A 289 -31.94 16.11 5.72
N SER A 290 -32.40 16.15 6.96
CA SER A 290 -32.13 17.12 8.03
C SER A 290 -30.64 17.33 8.37
N GLU A 291 -30.38 18.52 8.94
CA GLU A 291 -29.11 19.24 9.10
C GLU A 291 -28.00 18.65 9.98
N ASP A 292 -28.15 17.49 10.63
CA ASP A 292 -27.16 17.08 11.66
C ASP A 292 -26.01 16.14 11.21
N TYR A 293 -25.83 15.86 9.91
CA TYR A 293 -24.69 15.04 9.44
C TYR A 293 -24.06 15.47 8.11
N ALA A 294 -24.37 16.68 7.64
CA ALA A 294 -23.91 17.20 6.35
C ALA A 294 -22.63 18.05 6.42
N HIS A 295 -21.98 18.14 7.58
CA HIS A 295 -20.87 19.08 7.76
C HIS A 295 -19.46 18.55 7.49
N ASP A 296 -19.23 17.25 7.26
CA ASP A 296 -17.84 16.74 7.31
C ASP A 296 -17.23 16.15 6.04
N ILE A 297 -17.87 16.22 4.86
CA ILE A 297 -17.21 15.70 3.64
C ILE A 297 -17.26 16.63 2.41
N LEU A 298 -18.21 17.56 2.23
CA LEU A 298 -18.30 18.35 0.98
C LEU A 298 -18.96 19.73 1.15
N GLY A 299 -18.35 20.61 1.95
CA GLY A 299 -18.50 22.05 1.79
C GLY A 299 -17.21 22.63 1.24
N LEU A 300 -17.24 23.25 0.05
CA LEU A 300 -16.13 23.96 -0.63
C LEU A 300 -15.27 23.17 -1.63
N ALA A 301 -15.90 22.46 -2.56
CA ALA A 301 -15.40 22.40 -3.93
C ALA A 301 -16.60 22.50 -4.86
N GLY A 302 -16.88 23.73 -5.32
CA GLY A 302 -17.99 24.02 -6.23
C GLY A 302 -17.93 23.18 -7.51
N ASP A 303 -19.09 22.95 -8.09
CA ASP A 303 -19.43 22.06 -9.20
C ASP A 303 -18.76 22.39 -10.56
N ALA A 304 -17.54 22.95 -10.59
CA ALA A 304 -16.85 23.35 -11.82
C ALA A 304 -15.61 22.51 -12.18
N VAL A 305 -15.09 21.67 -11.28
CA VAL A 305 -13.82 20.93 -11.51
C VAL A 305 -14.01 19.42 -11.70
N LYS A 306 -15.14 18.85 -11.27
CA LYS A 306 -15.39 17.40 -11.35
C LYS A 306 -15.53 16.85 -12.78
N ASP A 307 -15.97 17.67 -13.73
CA ASP A 307 -16.31 17.20 -15.09
C ASP A 307 -15.10 17.15 -16.05
N ARG A 308 -13.88 17.48 -15.61
CA ARG A 308 -12.73 17.64 -16.53
C ARG A 308 -11.51 16.75 -16.25
N VAL A 309 -11.58 15.79 -15.33
CA VAL A 309 -10.40 15.00 -14.91
C VAL A 309 -10.49 13.55 -15.38
N GLN A 310 -9.55 13.13 -16.23
CA GLN A 310 -9.39 11.72 -16.63
C GLN A 310 -8.09 11.12 -16.11
N HIS A 311 -8.14 9.82 -15.79
CA HIS A 311 -7.07 9.05 -15.13
C HIS A 311 -5.96 8.64 -16.12
N GLN A 312 -4.71 9.01 -15.87
CA GLN A 312 -3.53 8.49 -16.59
C GLN A 312 -2.41 8.10 -15.62
N GLY A 313 -2.46 6.85 -15.12
CA GLY A 313 -1.39 6.24 -14.33
C GLY A 313 -1.20 6.78 -12.91
N ASP A 314 -0.24 6.20 -12.18
CA ASP A 314 0.02 6.54 -10.78
C ASP A 314 0.50 8.00 -10.66
N ASN A 315 -0.31 8.81 -9.97
CA ASN A 315 -0.08 10.22 -9.61
C ASN A 315 -0.18 11.29 -10.73
N GLN A 316 -0.81 11.02 -11.89
CA GLN A 316 -1.09 12.05 -12.90
C GLN A 316 -2.57 12.13 -13.31
N CYS A 317 -3.06 13.37 -13.42
CA CYS A 317 -4.40 13.72 -13.88
C CYS A 317 -4.27 14.63 -15.10
N GLN A 318 -5.02 14.32 -16.18
CA GLN A 318 -5.05 15.14 -17.39
C GLN A 318 -6.40 15.87 -17.47
N VAL A 319 -6.34 17.18 -17.78
CA VAL A 319 -7.52 18.02 -18.01
C VAL A 319 -7.72 18.17 -19.53
N SER A 320 -8.98 18.25 -19.98
CA SER A 320 -9.38 18.27 -21.40
C SER A 320 -8.68 19.29 -22.29
N ASP A 321 -8.05 20.32 -21.70
CA ASP A 321 -7.39 21.41 -22.42
C ASP A 321 -5.87 21.17 -22.62
N GLY A 322 -5.39 19.94 -22.43
CA GLY A 322 -4.06 19.50 -22.86
C GLY A 322 -2.90 19.79 -21.88
N GLN A 323 -3.18 20.31 -20.68
CA GLN A 323 -2.15 20.54 -19.65
C GLN A 323 -2.07 19.39 -18.62
N LEU A 324 -0.86 18.95 -18.31
CA LEU A 324 -0.55 17.93 -17.30
C LEU A 324 -0.25 18.60 -15.95
N TRP A 325 -0.94 18.17 -14.89
CA TRP A 325 -0.77 18.69 -13.54
C TRP A 325 -0.18 17.63 -12.59
N ARG A 326 0.69 18.04 -11.68
CA ARG A 326 1.24 17.19 -10.60
C ARG A 326 0.46 17.44 -9.31
N LEU A 327 0.09 16.38 -8.59
CA LEU A 327 -0.71 16.41 -7.35
C LEU A 327 -0.26 17.45 -6.31
N ALA A 328 1.05 17.68 -6.17
CA ALA A 328 1.61 18.65 -5.23
C ALA A 328 1.29 20.14 -5.57
N ALA A 329 0.94 20.45 -6.82
CA ALA A 329 0.57 21.81 -7.23
C ALA A 329 -0.87 22.17 -6.81
N ALA A 330 -1.79 21.19 -6.86
CA ALA A 330 -3.18 21.38 -6.47
C ALA A 330 -3.34 21.66 -4.96
N GLU A 331 -2.57 20.98 -4.12
CA GLU A 331 -2.58 21.22 -2.66
C GLU A 331 -2.01 22.59 -2.27
N ARG A 332 -1.15 23.19 -3.10
CA ARG A 332 -0.45 24.45 -2.77
C ARG A 332 -1.26 25.69 -3.14
N GLU A 333 -2.03 25.65 -4.22
CA GLU A 333 -2.99 26.73 -4.55
C GLU A 333 -4.18 26.74 -3.59
N LEU A 334 -4.74 25.58 -3.25
CA LEU A 334 -5.85 25.48 -2.27
C LEU A 334 -5.49 26.01 -0.87
N ARG A 335 -4.21 26.02 -0.51
CA ARG A 335 -3.75 26.46 0.82
C ARG A 335 -3.54 27.98 0.92
N ASN A 336 -3.35 28.67 -0.21
CA ASN A 336 -3.10 30.12 -0.22
C ASN A 336 -4.40 30.96 -0.28
N ASP A 337 -5.52 30.36 -0.69
CA ASP A 337 -6.82 31.06 -0.80
C ASP A 337 -7.69 31.01 0.47
N LEU A 338 -7.21 30.38 1.56
CA LEU A 338 -8.00 30.15 2.80
C LEU A 338 -7.52 30.94 4.03
N VAL A 339 -6.75 32.02 3.85
CA VAL A 339 -6.36 32.93 4.93
C VAL A 339 -6.60 34.36 4.42
N PRO A 340 -7.73 35.05 4.70
CA PRO A 340 -8.39 35.19 6.01
C PRO A 340 -9.93 35.37 5.99
N LEU A 341 -10.70 34.49 6.64
CA LEU A 341 -12.12 34.76 6.97
C LEU A 341 -12.46 34.29 8.39
N PHE A 342 -11.83 34.90 9.40
CA PHE A 342 -12.36 34.92 10.76
C PHE A 342 -11.94 36.19 11.51
N SER A 343 -12.76 37.24 11.42
CA SER A 343 -13.09 38.07 12.59
C SER A 343 -14.42 38.79 12.32
N GLY A 344 -15.44 38.44 13.09
CA GLY A 344 -16.81 38.93 12.90
C GLY A 344 -17.10 40.27 13.57
N ARG A 345 -18.22 40.90 13.16
CA ARG A 345 -19.36 41.26 14.00
C ARG A 345 -20.50 41.85 13.15
N GLU A 346 -21.71 41.55 13.58
CA GLU A 346 -23.01 41.90 13.00
C GLU A 346 -23.32 43.41 13.03
N GLN A 347 -24.05 43.93 12.03
CA GLN A 347 -25.42 44.48 12.15
C GLN A 347 -25.82 45.42 10.97
N ILE A 348 -26.95 45.06 10.32
CA ILE A 348 -28.15 45.89 10.05
C ILE A 348 -28.07 47.13 9.08
N ILE A 349 -28.73 46.95 7.90
CA ILE A 349 -29.71 47.82 7.17
C ILE A 349 -29.30 49.08 6.35
N HIS A 350 -29.76 49.05 5.08
CA HIS A 350 -30.17 50.07 4.06
C HIS A 350 -29.26 51.17 3.44
N TYR A 351 -29.32 51.16 2.09
CA TYR A 351 -29.37 52.22 1.05
C TYR A 351 -28.22 53.24 0.82
N LYS A 352 -27.77 53.21 -0.46
CA LYS A 352 -27.45 54.30 -1.43
C LYS A 352 -26.34 55.34 -1.15
N ALA A 353 -25.42 55.36 -2.13
CA ALA A 353 -24.81 56.49 -2.84
C ALA A 353 -23.68 57.34 -2.19
N ASP A 354 -22.71 57.59 -3.07
CA ASP A 354 -21.77 58.71 -3.20
C ASP A 354 -20.47 58.77 -2.34
N LEU A 355 -19.35 58.85 -3.08
CA LEU A 355 -18.00 59.31 -2.73
C LEU A 355 -18.01 60.79 -2.26
N PRO A 356 -16.88 61.47 -1.85
CA PRO A 356 -15.46 61.07 -1.68
C PRO A 356 -14.76 61.62 -0.39
N ASN A 357 -13.46 61.32 -0.27
CA ASN A 357 -12.36 62.13 0.34
C ASN A 357 -11.82 61.82 1.76
N VAL A 358 -10.50 62.03 1.86
CA VAL A 358 -9.65 62.34 3.03
C VAL A 358 -9.15 61.11 3.81
N VAL A 359 -7.90 60.61 3.78
CA VAL A 359 -6.50 61.12 3.83
C VAL A 359 -5.80 60.58 5.10
N ASP A 360 -4.53 60.21 4.92
CA ASP A 360 -3.43 60.06 5.88
C ASP A 360 -3.11 58.73 6.62
N HIS A 361 -2.00 58.16 6.11
CA HIS A 361 -0.73 57.87 6.79
C HIS A 361 -0.53 56.56 7.60
N PHE A 362 0.21 55.64 6.94
CA PHE A 362 1.54 55.10 7.25
C PHE A 362 1.91 54.59 8.67
N ILE A 363 2.82 53.59 8.62
CA ILE A 363 3.77 53.09 9.64
C ILE A 363 3.16 52.04 10.59
N PHE A 364 3.61 50.76 10.72
CA PHE A 364 4.78 49.98 10.30
C PHE A 364 4.34 48.58 9.85
#